data_AF-A0AAD4BTC1-F1
#
_entry.id   AF-A0AAD4BTC1-F1
#
_cell.length_a   1.000
_cell.length_b   1.000
_cell.length_c   1.000
_cell.angle_alpha   90.00
_cell.angle_beta   90.00
_cell.angle_gamma   90.00
#
_symmetry.space_group_name_H-M   'P 1'
#
loop_
_entity.id
_entity.type
_entity.pdbx_description
1 polymer ?
#
loop_
_entity_poly.entity_id
_entity_poly.type
_entity_poly.pdbx_seq_one_letter_code
_entity_poly.pdbx_strand_id
1 'polypeptide(L)'
;MAFFSPLWCKLLDEGKAKLRLHLMTDDPFPPREMAIDGICTEIIIELVIKYEEEGLELEAGFYPEYGRQMAIILYSDTQTFRSEVKKCVTRSVVDDYHLFPPENLQSEIERIEFVKNKAARLLENAQFLRGAPDSLGKTSNFAHPALKKVCLAYFYSSSDKALRQFPDFQEYIPERALLLVGAMVRFTLETFATHGFNKRVSLNVEQVEGHYTNLCRLLNQVAADKYHGPKLDNMLRQWAKIGMTGYAPNNPILVNSQDWQVVLD
;
A
#
# COMPACT_ATOMS: atom_id res chain seq x y z
N MET A 1 20.07 15.29 15.40
CA MET A 1 18.73 15.90 15.50
C MET A 1 18.78 16.90 16.64
N ALA A 2 18.25 18.11 16.53
CA ALA A 2 17.39 18.62 15.46
C ALA A 2 17.71 20.10 15.23
N PHE A 3 17.90 20.46 13.96
CA PHE A 3 17.97 21.84 13.50
C PHE A 3 16.64 22.57 13.80
N PHE A 4 15.52 21.85 13.73
CA PHE A 4 14.18 22.33 14.08
C PHE A 4 13.84 22.05 15.54
N SER A 5 13.09 22.97 16.17
CA SER A 5 12.60 22.80 17.53
C SER A 5 11.51 21.71 17.63
N PRO A 6 11.18 21.22 18.84
CA PRO A 6 10.24 20.12 19.02
C PRO A 6 8.85 20.35 18.39
N LEU A 7 8.34 21.58 18.45
CA LEU A 7 7.03 21.91 17.88
C LEU A 7 7.08 21.90 16.34
N TRP A 8 8.17 22.38 15.75
CA TRP A 8 8.43 22.26 14.32
C TRP A 8 8.58 20.80 13.88
N CYS A 9 9.23 19.94 14.67
CA CYS A 9 9.28 18.50 14.38
C CYS A 9 7.88 17.88 14.37
N LYS A 10 7.01 18.22 15.34
CA LYS A 10 5.62 17.75 15.39
C LYS A 10 4.85 18.20 14.14
N LEU A 11 4.98 19.47 13.74
CA LEU A 11 4.36 20.00 12.53
C LEU A 11 4.83 19.23 11.29
N LEU A 12 6.13 18.97 11.15
CA LEU A 12 6.67 18.22 10.02
C LEU A 12 6.17 16.77 9.98
N ASP A 13 5.98 16.11 11.12
CA ASP A 13 5.44 14.76 11.18
C ASP A 13 3.96 14.72 10.81
N GLU A 14 3.17 15.72 11.21
CA GLU A 14 1.79 15.91 10.74
C GLU A 14 1.76 16.19 9.23
N GLY A 15 2.71 16.98 8.72
CA GLY A 15 2.89 17.25 7.29
C GLY A 15 3.20 15.99 6.48
N LYS A 16 4.04 15.09 7.00
CA LYS A 16 4.27 13.78 6.37
C LYS A 16 3.00 12.95 6.34
N ALA A 17 2.20 12.95 7.42
CA ALA A 17 0.94 12.22 7.45
C ALA A 17 -0.05 12.75 6.39
N LYS A 18 -0.18 14.08 6.27
CA LYS A 18 -0.98 14.73 5.20
C LYS A 18 -0.45 14.40 3.80
N LEU A 19 0.87 14.40 3.59
CA LEU A 19 1.45 14.05 2.29
C LEU A 19 1.16 12.60 1.93
N ARG A 20 1.29 11.65 2.88
CA ARG A 20 0.94 10.24 2.65
C ARG A 20 -0.52 10.06 2.30
N LEU A 21 -1.43 10.82 2.93
CA LEU A 21 -2.83 10.85 2.57
C LEU A 21 -3.00 11.27 1.11
N HIS A 22 -2.42 12.42 0.72
CA HIS A 22 -2.46 12.91 -0.66
C HIS A 22 -1.95 11.88 -1.66
N LEU A 23 -0.85 11.18 -1.36
CA LEU A 23 -0.35 10.12 -2.24
C LEU A 23 -1.37 9.00 -2.46
N MET A 24 -2.22 8.72 -1.46
CA MET A 24 -3.17 7.61 -1.49
C MET A 24 -4.55 8.00 -1.99
N THR A 25 -4.87 9.29 -2.05
CA THR A 25 -6.17 9.82 -2.50
C THR A 25 -6.09 10.52 -3.85
N ASP A 26 -4.96 11.17 -4.14
CA ASP A 26 -4.78 12.06 -5.28
C ASP A 26 -3.67 11.57 -6.21
N ASP A 27 -2.40 11.86 -5.95
CA ASP A 27 -1.32 11.46 -6.85
C ASP A 27 -0.26 10.63 -6.13
N PRO A 28 -0.16 9.31 -6.40
CA PRO A 28 0.86 8.48 -5.77
C PRO A 28 2.27 8.73 -6.33
N PHE A 29 2.44 9.43 -7.45
CA PHE A 29 3.73 9.65 -8.14
C PHE A 29 3.91 11.10 -8.62
N PRO A 30 3.74 12.12 -7.76
CA PRO A 30 3.86 13.49 -8.19
C PRO A 30 5.31 13.78 -8.60
N PRO A 31 5.53 14.51 -9.72
CA PRO A 31 6.86 14.94 -10.11
C PRO A 31 7.53 15.73 -9.00
N ARG A 32 8.83 15.52 -8.79
CA ARG A 32 9.57 16.05 -7.63
C ARG A 32 9.36 17.55 -7.41
N GLU A 33 9.55 18.38 -8.43
CA GLU A 33 9.43 19.83 -8.27
C GLU A 33 7.98 20.25 -8.02
N MET A 34 7.00 19.63 -8.69
CA MET A 34 5.57 19.87 -8.41
C MET A 34 5.18 19.48 -6.99
N ALA A 35 5.74 18.38 -6.48
CA ALA A 35 5.49 17.92 -5.12
C ALA A 35 6.11 18.86 -4.08
N ILE A 36 7.34 19.34 -4.30
CA ILE A 36 8.05 20.21 -3.35
C ILE A 36 7.47 21.63 -3.37
N ASP A 37 7.43 22.25 -4.55
CA ASP A 37 7.07 23.66 -4.69
C ASP A 37 5.54 23.88 -4.71
N GLY A 38 4.74 22.82 -4.87
CA GLY A 38 3.29 22.82 -4.71
C GLY A 38 2.85 22.11 -3.43
N ILE A 39 2.53 20.82 -3.55
CA ILE A 39 1.84 20.02 -2.52
C ILE A 39 2.47 20.14 -1.13
N CYS A 40 3.80 19.94 -1.00
CA CYS A 40 4.48 19.98 0.29
C CYS A 40 4.50 21.41 0.87
N THR A 41 4.68 22.42 0.01
CA THR A 41 4.68 23.82 0.43
C THR A 41 3.30 24.24 0.92
N GLU A 42 2.23 23.85 0.21
CA GLU A 42 0.84 24.08 0.64
C GLU A 42 0.54 23.42 1.98
N ILE A 43 0.92 22.15 2.15
CA ILE A 43 0.77 21.44 3.44
C ILE A 43 1.47 22.18 4.58
N ILE A 44 2.68 22.71 4.36
CA ILE A 44 3.41 23.45 5.38
C ILE A 44 2.70 24.76 5.72
N ILE A 45 2.27 25.53 4.72
CA ILE A 45 1.52 26.78 4.91
C ILE A 45 0.26 26.54 5.73
N GLU A 46 -0.55 25.54 5.34
CA GLU A 46 -1.77 25.18 6.06
C GLU A 46 -1.50 24.82 7.52
N LEU A 47 -0.44 24.06 7.79
CA LEU A 47 -0.13 23.64 9.15
C LEU A 47 0.43 24.77 10.00
N VAL A 48 1.22 25.68 9.43
CA VAL A 48 1.68 26.87 10.14
C VAL A 48 0.49 27.73 10.55
N ILE A 49 -0.42 28.03 9.62
CA ILE A 49 -1.64 28.80 9.90
C ILE A 49 -2.47 28.11 10.99
N LYS A 50 -2.71 26.79 10.85
CA LYS A 50 -3.45 26.01 11.85
C LYS A 50 -2.83 26.12 13.25
N TYR A 51 -1.50 26.00 13.36
CA TYR A 51 -0.81 26.04 14.65
C TYR A 51 -0.92 27.43 15.28
N GLU A 52 -0.80 28.50 14.48
CA GLU A 52 -1.02 29.87 14.93
C GLU A 52 -2.46 30.09 15.43
N GLU A 53 -3.46 29.60 14.70
CA GLU A 53 -4.88 29.67 15.08
C GLU A 53 -5.19 28.89 16.37
N GLU A 54 -4.48 27.78 16.61
CA GLU A 54 -4.56 26.98 17.84
C GLU A 54 -3.78 27.58 19.01
N GLY A 55 -3.10 28.73 18.82
CA GLY A 55 -2.28 29.39 19.84
C GLY A 55 -0.99 28.64 20.17
N LEU A 56 -0.50 27.78 19.26
CA LEU A 56 0.76 27.07 19.41
C LEU A 56 1.91 27.96 18.90
N GLU A 57 2.73 28.46 19.83
CA GLU A 57 3.84 29.37 19.52
C GLU A 57 4.98 28.64 18.79
N LEU A 58 4.97 28.71 17.46
CA LEU A 58 6.08 28.27 16.62
C LEU A 58 7.27 29.22 16.78
N GLU A 59 8.46 28.65 17.03
CA GLU A 59 9.69 29.44 17.15
C GLU A 59 9.97 30.22 15.86
N ALA A 60 10.22 31.52 16.00
CA ALA A 60 10.51 32.42 14.88
C ALA A 60 11.83 32.07 14.18
N GLY A 61 11.96 32.48 12.92
CA GLY A 61 13.18 32.29 12.12
C GLY A 61 13.25 30.97 11.36
N PHE A 62 12.31 30.04 11.58
CA PHE A 62 12.24 28.81 10.79
C PHE A 62 11.41 28.96 9.50
N TYR A 63 10.21 29.52 9.61
CA TYR A 63 9.36 29.79 8.45
C TYR A 63 9.17 31.31 8.32
N PRO A 64 9.21 31.88 7.09
CA PRO A 64 9.34 31.21 5.78
C PRO A 64 10.76 30.83 5.37
N GLU A 65 11.80 31.23 6.12
CA GLU A 65 13.23 31.11 5.73
C GLU A 65 13.65 29.70 5.27
N TYR A 66 13.21 28.64 5.98
CA TYR A 66 13.50 27.24 5.68
C TYR A 66 12.33 26.49 5.04
N GLY A 67 11.30 27.20 4.55
CA GLY A 67 10.06 26.60 4.03
C GLY A 67 10.31 25.57 2.92
N ARG A 68 11.23 25.85 2.00
CA ARG A 68 11.58 24.90 0.93
C ARG A 68 12.33 23.68 1.46
N GLN A 69 13.20 23.84 2.44
CA GLN A 69 13.92 22.73 3.07
C GLN A 69 12.96 21.83 3.86
N MET A 70 11.98 22.43 4.54
CA MET A 70 10.86 21.70 5.15
C MET A 70 10.08 20.91 4.08
N ALA A 71 9.76 21.52 2.94
CA ALA A 71 9.07 20.84 1.84
C ALA A 71 9.88 19.66 1.27
N ILE A 72 11.20 19.80 1.15
CA ILE A 72 12.11 18.71 0.77
C ILE A 72 12.08 17.58 1.82
N ILE A 73 12.03 17.90 3.12
CA ILE A 73 11.91 16.90 4.19
C ILE A 73 10.62 16.12 4.05
N LEU A 74 9.48 16.79 3.82
CA LEU A 74 8.20 16.13 3.56
C LEU A 74 8.32 15.22 2.34
N TYR A 75 8.82 15.72 1.20
CA TYR A 75 8.96 14.93 -0.02
C TYR A 75 9.87 13.70 0.15
N SER A 76 10.93 13.80 0.96
CA SER A 76 11.83 12.66 1.23
C SER A 76 11.13 11.48 1.91
N ASP A 77 10.03 11.74 2.63
CA ASP A 77 9.21 10.70 3.26
C ASP A 77 8.53 9.79 2.24
N THR A 78 8.23 10.28 1.03
CA THR A 78 7.54 9.50 -0.02
C THR A 78 8.30 8.22 -0.39
N GLN A 79 9.63 8.27 -0.44
CA GLN A 79 10.46 7.09 -0.74
C GLN A 79 10.42 6.08 0.42
N THR A 80 10.50 6.58 1.66
CA THR A 80 10.41 5.74 2.86
C THR A 80 9.06 5.06 2.92
N PHE A 81 7.98 5.82 2.73
CA PHE A 81 6.62 5.33 2.72
C PHE A 81 6.39 4.23 1.66
N ARG A 82 6.76 4.47 0.39
CA ARG A 82 6.61 3.45 -0.66
C ARG A 82 7.45 2.19 -0.38
N SER A 83 8.62 2.34 0.23
CA SER A 83 9.47 1.21 0.62
C SER A 83 8.86 0.41 1.78
N GLU A 84 8.18 1.07 2.72
CA GLU A 84 7.44 0.41 3.80
C GLU A 84 6.21 -0.34 3.27
N VAL A 85 5.44 0.25 2.34
CA VAL A 85 4.36 -0.45 1.62
C VAL A 85 4.89 -1.70 0.92
N LYS A 86 6.00 -1.59 0.17
CA LYS A 86 6.62 -2.73 -0.51
C LYS A 86 6.99 -3.84 0.48
N LYS A 87 7.58 -3.50 1.63
CA LYS A 87 7.92 -4.51 2.66
C LYS A 87 6.67 -5.25 3.15
N CYS A 88 5.56 -4.54 3.36
CA CYS A 88 4.27 -5.14 3.74
C CYS A 88 3.73 -6.07 2.64
N VAL A 89 3.80 -5.62 1.39
CA VAL A 89 3.40 -6.40 0.21
C VAL A 89 4.23 -7.66 0.08
N THR A 90 5.56 -7.58 0.15
CA THR A 90 6.43 -8.76 0.00
C THR A 90 6.09 -9.85 1.01
N ARG A 91 5.79 -9.49 2.26
CA ARG A 91 5.36 -10.47 3.28
C ARG A 91 4.03 -11.13 2.89
N SER A 92 3.03 -10.32 2.57
CA SER A 92 1.68 -10.84 2.23
C SER A 92 1.69 -11.67 0.94
N VAL A 93 2.51 -11.28 -0.05
CA VAL A 93 2.55 -11.94 -1.34
C VAL A 93 3.07 -13.38 -1.23
N VAL A 94 4.08 -13.63 -0.39
CA VAL A 94 4.63 -14.98 -0.25
C VAL A 94 3.59 -15.92 0.35
N ASP A 95 2.91 -15.48 1.40
CA ASP A 95 1.92 -16.27 2.13
C ASP A 95 0.65 -16.50 1.30
N ASP A 96 0.00 -15.42 0.87
CA ASP A 96 -1.38 -15.47 0.37
C ASP A 96 -1.45 -15.91 -1.10
N TYR A 97 -0.35 -15.81 -1.86
CA TYR A 97 -0.25 -16.42 -3.19
C TYR A 97 0.41 -17.81 -3.15
N HIS A 98 0.68 -18.34 -1.96
CA HIS A 98 1.26 -19.67 -1.75
C HIS A 98 2.56 -19.87 -2.56
N LEU A 99 3.46 -18.89 -2.50
CA LEU A 99 4.73 -18.93 -3.23
C LEU A 99 5.81 -19.75 -2.50
N PHE A 100 5.46 -20.42 -1.40
CA PHE A 100 6.34 -21.40 -0.77
C PHE A 100 6.43 -22.68 -1.61
N PRO A 101 7.65 -23.13 -1.97
CA PRO A 101 7.86 -24.43 -2.58
C PRO A 101 7.38 -25.54 -1.64
N PRO A 102 6.76 -26.62 -2.15
CA PRO A 102 6.38 -27.74 -1.30
C PRO A 102 7.62 -28.45 -0.74
N GLU A 103 7.48 -29.03 0.46
CA GLU A 103 8.60 -29.60 1.23
C GLU A 103 9.28 -30.80 0.56
N ASN A 104 8.58 -31.46 -0.37
CA ASN A 104 9.12 -32.58 -1.13
C ASN A 104 10.19 -32.15 -2.16
N LEU A 105 10.27 -30.87 -2.54
CA LEU A 105 11.32 -30.37 -3.43
C LEU A 105 12.65 -30.26 -2.69
N GLN A 106 13.57 -31.18 -3.01
CA GLN A 106 14.85 -31.32 -2.32
C GLN A 106 15.90 -30.34 -2.82
N SER A 107 15.90 -30.02 -4.12
CA SER A 107 16.92 -29.13 -4.68
C SER A 107 16.52 -27.65 -4.61
N GLU A 108 17.50 -26.79 -4.39
CA GLU A 108 17.29 -25.34 -4.42
C GLU A 108 16.81 -24.86 -5.80
N ILE A 109 17.28 -25.50 -6.88
CA ILE A 109 16.92 -25.18 -8.26
C ILE A 109 15.42 -25.42 -8.50
N GLU A 110 14.90 -26.60 -8.14
CA GLU A 110 13.47 -26.92 -8.29
C GLU A 110 12.60 -25.96 -7.48
N ARG A 111 13.06 -25.60 -6.27
CA ARG A 111 12.36 -24.64 -5.41
C ARG A 111 12.30 -23.26 -6.03
N ILE A 112 13.40 -22.77 -6.62
CA ILE A 112 13.45 -21.49 -7.33
C ILE A 112 12.51 -21.53 -8.55
N GLU A 113 12.57 -22.59 -9.36
CA GLU A 113 11.73 -22.74 -10.54
C GLU A 113 10.25 -22.80 -10.20
N PHE A 114 9.87 -23.48 -9.11
CA PHE A 114 8.50 -23.50 -8.62
C PHE A 114 7.97 -22.08 -8.39
N VAL A 115 8.73 -21.24 -7.66
CA VAL A 115 8.34 -19.85 -7.38
C VAL A 115 8.26 -19.04 -8.66
N LYS A 116 9.26 -19.15 -9.54
CA LYS A 116 9.29 -18.42 -10.82
C LYS A 116 8.06 -18.74 -11.66
N ASN A 117 7.76 -20.03 -11.83
CA ASN A 117 6.62 -20.49 -12.63
C ASN A 117 5.28 -20.06 -12.03
N LYS A 118 5.14 -20.15 -10.70
CA LYS A 118 3.90 -19.73 -10.03
C LYS A 118 3.69 -18.22 -10.10
N ALA A 119 4.74 -17.44 -9.88
CA ALA A 119 4.69 -15.99 -10.03
C ALA A 119 4.35 -15.57 -11.48
N ALA A 120 4.94 -16.24 -12.48
CA ALA A 120 4.61 -16.00 -13.88
C ALA A 120 3.12 -16.26 -14.20
N ARG A 121 2.56 -17.38 -13.73
CA ARG A 121 1.12 -17.69 -13.90
C ARG A 121 0.22 -16.64 -13.26
N LEU A 122 0.59 -16.14 -12.08
CA LEU A 122 -0.19 -15.08 -11.42
C LEU A 122 -0.17 -13.76 -12.21
N LEU A 123 0.90 -13.48 -12.95
CA LEU A 123 1.01 -12.29 -13.81
C LEU A 123 0.17 -12.43 -15.09
N GLU A 124 -0.02 -13.65 -15.60
CA GLU A 124 -0.87 -13.90 -16.77
C GLU A 124 -2.29 -13.39 -16.53
N ASN A 125 -2.80 -12.60 -17.47
CA ASN A 125 -4.14 -12.02 -17.42
C ASN A 125 -4.47 -11.28 -16.10
N ALA A 126 -3.44 -10.81 -15.37
CA ALA A 126 -3.58 -10.20 -14.05
C ALA A 126 -4.35 -11.07 -13.04
N GLN A 127 -4.11 -12.40 -13.04
CA GLN A 127 -4.70 -13.31 -12.05
C GLN A 127 -4.41 -12.88 -10.61
N PHE A 128 -3.28 -12.23 -10.36
CA PHE A 128 -2.91 -11.71 -9.04
C PHE A 128 -3.93 -10.72 -8.45
N LEU A 129 -4.79 -10.10 -9.27
CA LEU A 129 -5.83 -9.19 -8.78
C LEU A 129 -7.12 -9.92 -8.36
N ARG A 130 -7.30 -11.17 -8.78
CA ARG A 130 -8.61 -11.84 -8.74
C ARG A 130 -8.78 -12.63 -7.44
N GLY A 131 -9.90 -12.42 -6.76
CA GLY A 131 -10.35 -13.30 -5.68
C GLY A 131 -11.06 -14.54 -6.23
N ALA A 132 -11.54 -15.39 -5.32
CA ALA A 132 -12.42 -16.50 -5.67
C ALA A 132 -13.67 -16.00 -6.42
N PRO A 133 -14.25 -16.81 -7.33
CA PRO A 133 -15.54 -16.51 -7.93
C PRO A 133 -16.60 -16.28 -6.84
N ASP A 134 -17.55 -15.39 -7.11
CA ASP A 134 -18.68 -15.19 -6.20
C ASP A 134 -19.71 -16.32 -6.29
N SER A 135 -20.79 -16.20 -5.51
CA SER A 135 -21.90 -17.15 -5.48
C SER A 135 -22.61 -17.34 -6.83
N LEU A 136 -22.39 -16.44 -7.80
CA LEU A 136 -22.90 -16.54 -9.17
C LEU A 136 -21.84 -17.09 -10.14
N GLY A 137 -20.70 -17.57 -9.64
CA GLY A 137 -19.58 -18.05 -10.43
C GLY A 137 -18.83 -16.94 -11.19
N LYS A 138 -19.08 -15.66 -10.88
CA LYS A 138 -18.44 -14.53 -11.57
C LYS A 138 -17.13 -14.13 -10.90
N THR A 139 -16.17 -13.70 -11.72
CA THR A 139 -14.86 -13.24 -11.25
C THR A 139 -14.99 -12.09 -10.24
N SER A 140 -14.18 -12.16 -9.18
CA SER A 140 -14.05 -11.07 -8.20
C SER A 140 -12.78 -10.27 -8.51
N ASN A 141 -12.93 -9.21 -9.30
CA ASN A 141 -11.81 -8.34 -9.69
C ASN A 141 -11.32 -7.50 -8.49
N PHE A 142 -10.00 -7.30 -8.40
CA PHE A 142 -9.33 -6.60 -7.28
C PHE A 142 -9.62 -7.17 -5.88
N ALA A 143 -10.12 -8.41 -5.81
CA ALA A 143 -10.59 -9.03 -4.58
C ALA A 143 -9.64 -10.11 -4.04
N HIS A 144 -8.41 -10.21 -4.56
CA HIS A 144 -7.45 -11.18 -4.04
C HIS A 144 -7.19 -10.93 -2.54
N PRO A 145 -7.23 -11.95 -1.66
CA PRO A 145 -7.06 -11.79 -0.21
C PRO A 145 -5.80 -11.02 0.19
N ALA A 146 -4.70 -11.19 -0.56
CA ALA A 146 -3.46 -10.45 -0.35
C ALA A 146 -3.64 -8.93 -0.42
N LEU A 147 -4.46 -8.42 -1.34
CA LEU A 147 -4.70 -6.99 -1.49
C LEU A 147 -5.40 -6.44 -0.24
N LYS A 148 -6.41 -7.15 0.25
CA LYS A 148 -7.09 -6.83 1.51
C LYS A 148 -6.11 -6.82 2.67
N LYS A 149 -5.34 -7.91 2.84
CA LYS A 149 -4.39 -8.07 3.95
C LYS A 149 -3.40 -6.92 4.00
N VAL A 150 -2.81 -6.55 2.86
CA VAL A 150 -1.87 -5.42 2.78
C VAL A 150 -2.56 -4.11 3.12
N CYS A 151 -3.72 -3.81 2.53
CA CYS A 151 -4.41 -2.55 2.79
C CYS A 151 -4.75 -2.40 4.28
N LEU A 152 -5.26 -3.45 4.92
CA LEU A 152 -5.57 -3.44 6.34
C LEU A 152 -4.32 -3.36 7.22
N ALA A 153 -3.31 -4.19 6.93
CA ALA A 153 -2.08 -4.24 7.71
C ALA A 153 -1.29 -2.94 7.66
N TYR A 154 -1.37 -2.17 6.56
CA TYR A 154 -0.61 -0.95 6.41
C TYR A 154 -1.42 0.29 6.77
N PHE A 155 -2.59 0.49 6.15
CA PHE A 155 -3.37 1.72 6.32
C PHE A 155 -4.18 1.78 7.63
N TYR A 156 -4.45 0.62 8.27
CA TYR A 156 -5.28 0.52 9.46
C TYR A 156 -4.55 -0.06 10.69
N SER A 157 -3.21 -0.12 10.64
CA SER A 157 -2.41 -0.53 11.79
C SER A 157 -2.55 0.43 12.98
N SER A 158 -2.01 0.02 14.13
CA SER A 158 -1.92 0.89 15.31
C SER A 158 -0.76 1.89 15.26
N SER A 159 -0.03 1.98 14.14
CA SER A 159 1.04 2.96 13.97
C SER A 159 0.46 4.36 13.79
N ASP A 160 1.19 5.34 14.30
CA ASP A 160 1.07 6.78 13.99
C ASP A 160 1.11 7.10 12.48
N LYS A 161 1.67 6.21 11.65
CA LYS A 161 1.70 6.33 10.19
C LYS A 161 0.42 5.83 9.50
N ALA A 162 -0.50 5.22 10.25
CA ALA A 162 -1.74 4.67 9.69
C ALA A 162 -2.63 5.79 9.16
N LEU A 163 -3.32 5.52 8.05
CA LEU A 163 -4.19 6.50 7.41
C LEU A 163 -5.63 6.45 7.93
N ARG A 164 -6.00 5.43 8.72
CA ARG A 164 -7.34 5.29 9.36
C ARG A 164 -7.80 6.49 10.17
N GLN A 165 -6.89 7.36 10.59
CA GLN A 165 -7.23 8.60 11.31
C GLN A 165 -7.87 9.65 10.40
N PHE A 166 -7.67 9.56 9.08
CA PHE A 166 -8.23 10.49 8.10
C PHE A 166 -9.61 10.02 7.63
N PRO A 167 -10.60 10.93 7.47
CA PRO A 167 -11.96 10.58 7.05
C PRO A 167 -12.03 9.74 5.77
N ASP A 168 -11.16 10.01 4.80
CA ASP A 168 -11.05 9.28 3.53
C ASP A 168 -10.85 7.77 3.70
N PHE A 169 -10.27 7.35 4.82
CA PHE A 169 -10.01 5.96 5.18
C PHE A 169 -10.96 5.41 6.25
N GLN A 170 -11.96 6.16 6.73
CA GLN A 170 -12.86 5.66 7.77
C GLN A 170 -14.01 4.82 7.20
N GLU A 171 -14.53 5.23 6.03
CA GLU A 171 -15.69 4.58 5.40
C GLU A 171 -15.37 3.81 4.14
N TYR A 172 -14.22 4.09 3.52
CA TYR A 172 -13.83 3.58 2.21
C TYR A 172 -12.32 3.37 2.17
N ILE A 173 -11.85 2.42 1.35
CA ILE A 173 -10.44 2.38 0.99
C ILE A 173 -10.30 3.09 -0.35
N PRO A 174 -9.58 4.22 -0.44
CA PRO A 174 -9.38 4.91 -1.68
C PRO A 174 -8.87 3.98 -2.78
N GLU A 175 -9.47 4.08 -3.96
CA GLU A 175 -9.11 3.25 -5.11
C GLU A 175 -7.63 3.38 -5.48
N ARG A 176 -7.09 4.60 -5.40
CA ARG A 176 -5.67 4.85 -5.67
C ARG A 176 -4.75 4.13 -4.68
N ALA A 177 -5.15 4.02 -3.41
CA ALA A 177 -4.43 3.23 -2.42
C ALA A 177 -4.42 1.73 -2.80
N LEU A 178 -5.56 1.19 -3.22
CA LEU A 178 -5.68 -0.18 -3.74
C LEU A 178 -4.78 -0.41 -4.96
N LEU A 179 -4.80 0.53 -5.91
CA LEU A 179 -4.00 0.44 -7.13
C LEU A 179 -2.50 0.49 -6.85
N LEU A 180 -2.05 1.31 -5.91
CA LEU A 180 -0.65 1.32 -5.48
C LEU A 180 -0.24 -0.04 -4.89
N VAL A 181 -1.07 -0.61 -4.02
CA VAL A 181 -0.85 -1.96 -3.48
C VAL A 181 -0.79 -2.99 -4.60
N GLY A 182 -1.72 -2.95 -5.55
CA GLY A 182 -1.72 -3.83 -6.72
C GLY A 182 -0.46 -3.69 -7.58
N ALA A 183 0.02 -2.46 -7.80
CA ALA A 183 1.23 -2.18 -8.57
C ALA A 183 2.47 -2.73 -7.86
N MET A 184 2.54 -2.60 -6.53
CA MET A 184 3.61 -3.16 -5.70
C MET A 184 3.58 -4.70 -5.67
N VAL A 185 2.38 -5.31 -5.65
CA VAL A 185 2.22 -6.76 -5.77
C VAL A 185 2.76 -7.23 -7.11
N ARG A 186 2.35 -6.58 -8.21
CA ARG A 186 2.85 -6.89 -9.55
C ARG A 186 4.36 -6.79 -9.64
N PHE A 187 4.95 -5.69 -9.16
CA PHE A 187 6.40 -5.51 -9.11
C PHE A 187 7.11 -6.64 -8.34
N THR A 188 6.52 -7.05 -7.20
CA THR A 188 7.06 -8.15 -6.39
C THR A 188 6.97 -9.49 -7.13
N LEU A 189 5.85 -9.78 -7.78
CA LEU A 189 5.66 -10.98 -8.58
C LEU A 189 6.58 -11.03 -9.79
N GLU A 190 6.83 -9.92 -10.49
CA GLU A 190 7.80 -9.85 -11.59
C GLU A 190 9.23 -10.14 -11.11
N THR A 191 9.59 -9.61 -9.93
CA THR A 191 10.86 -9.92 -9.28
C THR A 191 10.99 -11.42 -9.01
N PHE A 192 9.94 -12.04 -8.46
CA PHE A 192 9.92 -13.48 -8.19
C PHE A 192 9.89 -14.33 -9.45
N ALA A 193 9.17 -13.93 -10.49
CA ALA A 193 9.15 -14.61 -11.79
C ALA A 193 10.55 -14.63 -12.44
N THR A 194 11.34 -13.58 -12.23
CA THR A 194 12.69 -13.47 -12.80
C THR A 194 13.72 -14.20 -11.93
N HIS A 195 13.66 -14.04 -10.61
CA HIS A 195 14.76 -14.40 -9.71
C HIS A 195 14.42 -15.47 -8.64
N GLY A 196 13.16 -15.91 -8.52
CA GLY A 196 12.70 -16.68 -7.37
C GLY A 196 12.81 -15.89 -6.06
N PHE A 197 13.03 -16.57 -4.93
CA PHE A 197 13.15 -15.95 -3.60
C PHE A 197 14.57 -15.42 -3.26
N ASN A 198 15.57 -15.70 -4.10
CA ASN A 198 16.98 -15.49 -3.75
C ASN A 198 17.46 -14.04 -3.87
N LYS A 199 16.71 -13.15 -4.52
CA LYS A 199 17.17 -11.78 -4.78
C LYS A 199 16.27 -10.72 -4.16
N ARG A 200 16.87 -9.90 -3.29
CA ARG A 200 16.27 -8.65 -2.86
C ARG A 200 16.54 -7.58 -3.91
N VAL A 201 15.50 -7.19 -4.63
CA VAL A 201 15.56 -6.07 -5.59
C VAL A 201 15.10 -4.80 -4.90
N SER A 202 15.74 -3.65 -5.15
CA SER A 202 15.28 -2.34 -4.69
C SER A 202 13.94 -1.96 -5.34
N LEU A 203 13.23 -0.96 -4.80
CA LEU A 203 12.00 -0.50 -5.44
C LEU A 203 12.36 0.33 -6.68
N ASN A 204 11.85 -0.06 -7.86
CA ASN A 204 11.90 0.78 -9.05
C ASN A 204 10.59 1.58 -9.15
N VAL A 205 10.65 2.88 -8.87
CA VAL A 205 9.46 3.75 -8.81
C VAL A 205 8.81 3.89 -10.19
N GLU A 206 9.60 4.10 -11.24
CA GLU A 206 9.12 4.26 -12.62
C GLU A 206 8.37 3.02 -13.11
N GLN A 207 8.92 1.83 -12.83
CA GLN A 207 8.26 0.56 -13.18
C GLN A 207 6.92 0.41 -12.44
N VAL A 208 6.86 0.78 -11.16
CA VAL A 208 5.64 0.69 -10.36
C VAL A 208 4.60 1.72 -10.82
N GLU A 209 5.02 2.92 -11.19
CA GLU A 209 4.16 3.94 -11.78
C GLU A 209 3.56 3.49 -13.13
N GLY A 210 4.37 2.84 -13.97
CA GLY A 210 3.89 2.21 -15.20
C GLY A 210 2.83 1.13 -14.94
N HIS A 211 3.06 0.29 -13.92
CA HIS A 211 2.08 -0.70 -13.48
C HIS A 211 0.80 -0.06 -12.95
N TYR A 212 0.93 0.97 -12.11
CA TYR A 212 -0.19 1.73 -11.57
C TYR A 212 -1.06 2.31 -12.68
N THR A 213 -0.45 2.95 -13.68
CA THR A 213 -1.15 3.51 -14.85
C THR A 213 -1.93 2.44 -15.61
N ASN A 214 -1.36 1.25 -15.78
CA ASN A 214 -2.06 0.12 -16.40
C ASN A 214 -3.25 -0.36 -15.55
N LEU A 215 -3.08 -0.42 -14.22
CA LEU A 215 -4.14 -0.82 -13.29
C LEU A 215 -5.29 0.20 -13.25
N CYS A 216 -5.03 1.50 -13.39
CA CYS A 216 -6.08 2.52 -13.53
C CYS A 216 -7.04 2.18 -14.68
N ARG A 217 -6.52 1.74 -15.83
CA ARG A 217 -7.37 1.38 -16.99
C ARG A 217 -8.25 0.17 -16.68
N LEU A 218 -7.72 -0.83 -15.99
CA LEU A 218 -8.48 -2.01 -15.58
C LEU A 218 -9.56 -1.65 -14.55
N LEU A 219 -9.23 -0.77 -13.60
CA LEU A 219 -10.18 -0.30 -12.61
C LEU A 219 -11.35 0.46 -13.25
N ASN A 220 -11.06 1.34 -14.20
CA ASN A 220 -12.10 2.09 -14.92
C ASN A 220 -13.06 1.15 -15.67
N GLN A 221 -12.56 0.05 -16.24
CA GLN A 221 -13.40 -0.97 -16.86
C GLN A 221 -14.29 -1.68 -15.84
N VAL A 222 -13.73 -2.05 -14.69
CA VAL A 222 -14.49 -2.68 -13.60
C VAL A 222 -15.55 -1.73 -13.05
N ALA A 223 -15.22 -0.46 -12.83
CA ALA A 223 -16.11 0.56 -12.30
C ALA A 223 -17.27 0.88 -13.25
N ALA A 224 -17.01 0.87 -14.56
CA ALA A 224 -18.04 1.10 -15.59
C ALA A 224 -19.00 -0.08 -15.78
N ASP A 225 -18.64 -1.28 -15.29
CA ASP A 225 -19.48 -2.46 -15.40
C ASP A 225 -20.62 -2.45 -14.36
N LYS A 226 -21.85 -2.68 -14.81
CA LYS A 226 -23.07 -2.61 -13.99
C LYS A 226 -23.10 -3.60 -12.83
N TYR A 227 -22.37 -4.70 -12.93
CA TYR A 227 -22.30 -5.72 -11.90
C TYR A 227 -21.03 -5.57 -11.05
N HIS A 228 -19.88 -5.43 -11.71
CA HIS A 228 -18.58 -5.42 -11.03
C HIS A 228 -18.26 -4.09 -10.34
N GLY A 229 -18.76 -2.96 -10.83
CA GLY A 229 -18.54 -1.64 -10.23
C GLY A 229 -19.12 -1.53 -8.81
N PRO A 230 -20.44 -1.74 -8.62
CA PRO A 230 -21.04 -1.74 -7.28
C PRO A 230 -20.45 -2.82 -6.36
N LYS A 231 -20.02 -3.95 -6.90
CA LYS A 231 -19.38 -5.02 -6.13
C LYS A 231 -18.02 -4.56 -5.57
N LEU A 232 -17.21 -3.87 -6.38
CA LEU A 232 -15.94 -3.31 -5.97
C LEU A 232 -16.13 -2.22 -4.88
N ASP A 233 -17.06 -1.28 -5.09
CA ASP A 233 -17.33 -0.21 -4.10
C ASP A 233 -17.74 -0.80 -2.74
N ASN A 234 -18.70 -1.73 -2.73
CA ASN A 234 -19.14 -2.40 -1.51
C ASN A 234 -18.00 -3.14 -0.80
N MET A 235 -17.12 -3.79 -1.56
CA MET A 235 -15.96 -4.49 -1.01
C MET A 235 -15.00 -3.53 -0.32
N LEU A 236 -14.68 -2.38 -0.93
CA LEU A 236 -13.76 -1.40 -0.36
C LEU A 236 -14.34 -0.75 0.91
N ARG A 237 -15.65 -0.49 0.95
CA ARG A 237 -16.35 -0.06 2.18
C ARG A 237 -16.29 -1.12 3.28
N GLN A 238 -16.52 -2.39 2.91
CA GLN A 238 -16.45 -3.49 3.88
C GLN A 238 -15.04 -3.62 4.46
N TRP A 239 -14.00 -3.50 3.63
CA TRP A 239 -12.63 -3.57 4.10
C TRP A 239 -12.30 -2.42 5.04
N ALA A 240 -12.72 -1.18 4.72
CA ALA A 240 -12.55 -0.04 5.60
C ALA A 240 -13.20 -0.26 6.98
N LYS A 241 -14.45 -0.73 7.00
CA LYS A 241 -15.16 -1.08 8.25
C LYS A 241 -14.39 -2.10 9.10
N ILE A 242 -13.86 -3.15 8.47
CA ILE A 242 -13.03 -4.16 9.17
C ILE A 242 -11.78 -3.50 9.76
N GLY A 243 -11.09 -2.68 8.97
CA GLY A 243 -9.89 -1.97 9.41
C GLY A 243 -10.14 -1.06 10.61
N MET A 244 -11.26 -0.34 10.62
CA MET A 244 -11.66 0.55 11.71
C MET A 244 -11.98 -0.19 13.01
N THR A 245 -12.57 -1.39 12.94
CA THR A 245 -12.89 -2.21 14.13
C THR A 245 -11.68 -2.90 14.75
N GLY A 246 -10.50 -2.76 14.15
CA GLY A 246 -9.27 -3.42 14.59
C GLY A 246 -8.97 -4.65 13.76
N TYR A 247 -8.03 -4.52 12.83
CA TYR A 247 -7.45 -5.65 12.11
C TYR A 247 -6.20 -6.14 12.85
N ALA A 248 -6.28 -7.33 13.45
CA ALA A 248 -5.10 -8.08 13.85
C ALA A 248 -4.67 -8.93 12.65
N PRO A 249 -3.54 -8.63 11.98
CA PRO A 249 -2.98 -9.61 11.06
C PRO A 249 -2.72 -10.88 11.88
N ASN A 250 -3.30 -12.01 11.47
CA ASN A 250 -2.86 -13.29 12.01
C ASN A 250 -1.34 -13.33 11.85
N ASN A 251 -0.61 -13.30 12.97
CA ASN A 251 0.80 -13.63 12.96
C ASN A 251 0.93 -14.97 12.23
N PRO A 252 1.97 -15.20 11.43
CA PRO A 252 2.27 -16.54 10.99
C PRO A 252 2.50 -17.36 12.26
N ILE A 253 1.47 -18.08 12.68
CA ILE A 253 1.62 -19.19 13.60
C ILE A 253 2.54 -20.13 12.83
N LEU A 254 3.75 -20.33 13.34
CA LEU A 254 4.46 -21.57 13.09
C LEU A 254 3.52 -22.67 13.56
N VAL A 255 2.71 -23.19 12.64
CA VAL A 255 1.81 -24.31 12.92
C VAL A 255 2.71 -25.52 13.07
N ASN A 256 3.15 -25.74 14.30
CA ASN A 256 3.49 -27.08 14.74
C ASN A 256 2.25 -27.96 14.56
N SER A 257 2.52 -29.14 14.04
CA SER A 257 1.57 -30.17 13.64
C SER A 257 0.41 -30.36 14.62
N GLN A 258 -0.78 -30.50 14.05
CA GLN A 258 -1.67 -31.63 14.31
C GLN A 258 -2.76 -31.68 13.24
N ASP A 259 -3.11 -32.90 12.85
CA ASP A 259 -4.11 -33.30 11.85
C ASP A 259 -5.46 -32.56 12.00
N TRP A 260 -6.30 -32.60 10.96
CA TRP A 260 -7.72 -33.03 10.99
C TRP A 260 -8.46 -32.58 9.70
N GLN A 261 -8.87 -33.61 8.96
CA GLN A 261 -9.87 -33.87 7.92
C GLN A 261 -10.72 -32.78 7.23
N VAL A 262 -11.01 -33.13 5.97
CA VAL A 262 -11.93 -32.50 5.00
C VAL A 262 -13.37 -32.49 5.48
N VAL A 263 -14.05 -31.36 5.27
CA VAL A 263 -15.51 -31.27 5.24
C VAL A 263 -15.91 -30.82 3.83
N LEU A 264 -16.71 -31.66 3.17
CA LEU A 264 -17.39 -31.36 1.91
C LEU A 264 -18.86 -31.14 2.23
N ASP A 265 -19.35 -29.97 1.84
CA ASP A 265 -20.71 -29.71 1.42
C ASP A 265 -20.68 -28.90 0.11
#